data_AF-A0AAN6PJ98-F1
#
_entry.id   AF-A0AAN6PJ98-F1
#
_cell.length_a   1.000
_cell.length_b   1.000
_cell.length_c   1.000
_cell.angle_alpha   90.00
_cell.angle_beta   90.00
_cell.angle_gamma   90.00
#
_symmetry.space_group_name_H-M   'P 1'
#
loop_
_entity.id
_entity.type
_entity.pdbx_description
1 polymer ?
#
loop_
_entity_poly.entity_id
_entity_poly.type
_entity_poly.pdbx_seq_one_letter_code
_entity_poly.pdbx_strand_id
1 'polypeptide(L)'
;MTGYTMKTDAYVKDTPGDDGNFIRFNQFEKVAYIIHDAWRIGLTGNLLVPHYRGPWGIDVVEYGFHGLNQTPSVWAGQTKLPAPVLKISAFYLTTYDVPQYLVGDDRLAPYQDPSKTMYMLSDMNRTYDLGYVSEYGRCQSSSDVYRWGFSYIQLFIITILLFLWTLGIWMVWLKAHINLPLGEYKDSGEVPTGWKSLLHLASAMQRDLAAADIDPTAMSDGQLRAELRRHVKGGTVSFESPTATTATKPDIPLGRFLRQKTKERKWWVVLFVLYFLATCLALLILAISWLCWFGVYAFLFVGRMKWLWVYLPCS
;
A
#
# COMPACT_ATOMS: atom_id res chain seq x y z
N MET A 1 -3.73 -3.95 11.96
CA MET A 1 -5.09 -4.34 11.52
C MET A 1 -5.19 -4.07 10.03
N THR A 2 -5.20 -5.11 9.22
CA THR A 2 -5.57 -5.02 7.79
C THR A 2 -7.04 -4.64 7.73
N GLY A 3 -7.34 -3.40 7.35
CA GLY A 3 -8.72 -2.96 7.17
C GLY A 3 -9.27 -3.62 5.91
N TYR A 4 -10.19 -4.56 6.06
CA TYR A 4 -10.93 -5.11 4.93
C TYR A 4 -11.86 -4.02 4.40
N THR A 5 -11.53 -3.43 3.25
CA THR A 5 -12.49 -2.62 2.51
C THR A 5 -13.32 -3.57 1.65
N MET A 6 -14.58 -3.76 2.03
CA MET A 6 -15.52 -4.52 1.21
C MET A 6 -15.80 -3.72 -0.06
N LYS A 7 -15.80 -4.38 -1.22
CA LYS A 7 -16.25 -3.74 -2.45
C LYS A 7 -17.73 -3.38 -2.29
N THR A 8 -18.08 -2.10 -2.39
CA THR A 8 -19.48 -1.66 -2.42
C THR A 8 -19.97 -1.68 -3.86
N ASP A 9 -21.15 -2.27 -4.08
CA ASP A 9 -21.84 -2.26 -5.36
C ASP A 9 -23.23 -1.63 -5.15
N ALA A 10 -23.79 -1.04 -6.21
CA ALA A 10 -25.12 -0.44 -6.19
C ALA A 10 -26.19 -1.50 -6.50
N TYR A 11 -27.24 -1.53 -5.69
CA TYR A 11 -28.37 -2.44 -5.81
C TYR A 11 -29.69 -1.67 -5.79
N VAL A 12 -30.71 -2.19 -6.44
CA VAL A 12 -32.08 -1.64 -6.45
C VAL A 12 -33.03 -2.75 -5.99
N LYS A 13 -34.03 -2.41 -5.17
CA LYS A 13 -35.07 -3.36 -4.74
C LYS A 13 -35.89 -3.82 -5.96
N ASP A 14 -36.21 -5.11 -6.07
CA ASP A 14 -36.99 -5.65 -7.20
C ASP A 14 -38.45 -5.21 -7.15
N THR A 15 -39.10 -5.34 -5.99
CA THR A 15 -40.50 -4.95 -5.76
C THR A 15 -40.65 -4.09 -4.51
N PRO A 16 -41.46 -3.01 -4.56
CA PRO A 16 -41.78 -2.24 -3.37
C PRO A 16 -42.61 -3.10 -2.41
N GLY A 17 -42.08 -3.35 -1.22
CA GLY A 17 -42.76 -4.12 -0.15
C GLY A 17 -42.23 -5.54 0.10
N ASP A 18 -41.44 -6.14 -0.81
CA ASP A 18 -40.85 -7.47 -0.58
C ASP A 18 -39.41 -7.35 -0.06
N ASP A 19 -39.14 -7.84 1.15
CA ASP A 19 -37.86 -7.61 1.82
C ASP A 19 -36.68 -8.49 1.31
N GLY A 20 -36.89 -9.24 0.22
CA GLY A 20 -36.00 -10.34 -0.14
C GLY A 20 -35.05 -10.14 -1.33
N ASN A 21 -35.41 -9.35 -2.34
CA ASN A 21 -34.68 -9.37 -3.61
C ASN A 21 -34.11 -8.02 -4.02
N PHE A 22 -32.79 -8.00 -4.23
CA PHE A 22 -32.03 -6.85 -4.69
C PHE A 22 -31.33 -7.19 -6.00
N ILE A 23 -31.53 -6.34 -6.98
CA ILE A 23 -30.97 -6.48 -8.31
C ILE A 23 -29.76 -5.55 -8.40
N ARG A 24 -28.64 -6.02 -8.97
CA ARG A 24 -27.47 -5.16 -9.14
C ARG A 24 -27.80 -4.08 -10.17
N PHE A 25 -27.44 -2.82 -9.89
CA PHE A 25 -27.72 -1.72 -10.81
C PHE A 25 -27.10 -1.93 -12.20
N ASN A 26 -25.99 -2.65 -12.29
CA ASN A 26 -25.33 -2.97 -13.56
C ASN A 26 -26.10 -3.96 -14.46
N GLN A 27 -27.16 -4.58 -13.95
CA GLN A 27 -28.07 -5.43 -14.74
C GLN A 27 -29.18 -4.61 -15.41
N PHE A 28 -29.36 -3.36 -15.00
CA PHE A 28 -30.34 -2.47 -15.60
C PHE A 28 -29.76 -1.85 -16.88
N GLU A 29 -30.56 -1.87 -17.93
CA GLU A 29 -30.28 -1.16 -19.18
C GLU A 29 -31.18 0.07 -19.27
N LYS A 30 -30.57 1.23 -19.55
CA LYS A 30 -31.32 2.46 -19.82
C LYS A 30 -32.12 2.30 -21.12
N VAL A 31 -33.42 2.54 -21.07
CA VAL A 31 -34.31 2.52 -22.24
C VAL A 31 -34.27 3.90 -22.90
N ALA A 32 -33.95 3.95 -24.19
CA ALA A 32 -33.94 5.20 -24.95
C ALA A 32 -35.25 5.38 -25.73
N TYR A 33 -35.74 4.32 -26.37
CA TYR A 33 -36.84 4.40 -27.33
C TYR A 33 -37.92 3.36 -27.08
N ILE A 34 -39.12 3.66 -27.58
CA ILE A 34 -40.26 2.75 -27.63
C ILE A 34 -40.86 2.78 -29.03
N ILE A 35 -41.06 1.60 -29.62
CA ILE A 35 -41.74 1.40 -30.91
C ILE A 35 -43.17 0.97 -30.60
N HIS A 36 -44.15 1.80 -30.96
CA HIS A 36 -45.56 1.55 -30.64
C HIS A 36 -46.24 0.55 -31.59
N ASP A 37 -45.66 0.34 -32.77
CA ASP A 37 -46.20 -0.51 -33.84
C ASP A 37 -45.24 -1.66 -34.20
N ALA A 38 -44.65 -2.30 -33.19
CA ALA A 38 -43.66 -3.36 -33.36
C ALA A 38 -44.19 -4.59 -34.13
N TRP A 39 -45.52 -4.75 -34.25
CA TRP A 39 -46.18 -5.78 -35.07
C TRP A 39 -45.81 -5.72 -36.55
N ARG A 40 -45.38 -4.55 -37.01
CA ARG A 40 -44.93 -4.35 -38.40
C ARG A 40 -43.56 -4.94 -38.69
N ILE A 41 -42.79 -5.23 -37.63
CA ILE A 41 -41.50 -5.91 -37.68
C ILE A 41 -41.57 -7.32 -37.06
N GLY A 42 -42.78 -7.89 -36.96
CA GLY A 42 -42.99 -9.26 -36.48
C GLY A 42 -42.92 -9.43 -34.96
N LEU A 43 -42.99 -8.34 -34.19
CA LEU A 43 -42.98 -8.36 -32.72
C LEU A 43 -44.33 -7.92 -32.14
N THR A 44 -44.69 -8.30 -30.93
CA THR A 44 -46.02 -7.96 -30.39
C THR A 44 -46.02 -6.67 -29.57
N GLY A 45 -47.00 -5.80 -29.82
CA GLY A 45 -47.27 -4.62 -28.98
C GLY A 45 -46.19 -3.54 -29.06
N ASN A 46 -45.85 -2.98 -27.90
CA ASN A 46 -44.80 -1.97 -27.78
C ASN A 46 -43.44 -2.65 -27.55
N LEU A 47 -42.44 -2.28 -28.34
CA LEU A 47 -41.06 -2.73 -28.15
C LEU A 47 -40.24 -1.65 -27.46
N LEU A 48 -39.62 -1.98 -26.33
CA LEU A 48 -38.65 -1.13 -25.66
C LEU A 48 -37.26 -1.38 -26.23
N VAL A 49 -36.53 -0.31 -26.55
CA VAL A 49 -35.20 -0.38 -27.15
C VAL A 49 -34.17 0.23 -26.18
N PRO A 50 -33.19 -0.55 -25.70
CA PRO A 50 -32.13 -0.04 -24.84
C PRO A 50 -31.27 0.98 -25.59
N HIS A 51 -30.74 1.93 -24.85
CA HIS A 51 -29.89 3.00 -25.36
C HIS A 51 -28.61 2.48 -26.04
N TYR A 52 -28.08 1.33 -25.59
CA TYR A 52 -26.72 0.91 -25.95
C TYR A 52 -26.60 -0.61 -26.14
N ARG A 53 -27.21 -1.16 -27.19
CA ARG A 53 -26.83 -2.48 -27.73
C ARG A 53 -27.49 -2.78 -29.08
N GLY A 54 -26.75 -2.51 -30.15
CA GLY A 54 -26.96 -3.18 -31.43
C GLY A 54 -27.28 -2.28 -32.62
N PRO A 55 -27.38 -2.88 -33.82
CA PRO A 55 -27.63 -2.19 -35.09
C PRO A 55 -28.90 -1.33 -35.09
N TRP A 56 -29.83 -1.61 -34.18
CA TRP A 56 -31.14 -0.98 -34.06
C TRP A 56 -31.10 0.50 -33.59
N GLY A 57 -30.10 0.93 -32.82
CA GLY A 57 -30.10 2.26 -32.20
C GLY A 57 -30.01 3.43 -33.19
N ILE A 58 -29.34 3.22 -34.32
CA ILE A 58 -29.20 4.20 -35.40
C ILE A 58 -30.46 4.23 -36.26
N ASP A 59 -31.02 3.05 -36.57
CA ASP A 59 -32.21 2.92 -37.42
C ASP A 59 -33.46 3.55 -36.80
N VAL A 60 -33.56 3.53 -35.46
CA VAL A 60 -34.68 4.11 -34.72
C VAL A 60 -34.80 5.62 -34.97
N VAL A 61 -33.68 6.32 -35.00
CA VAL A 61 -33.66 7.78 -35.16
C VAL A 61 -33.86 8.19 -36.63
N GLU A 62 -33.35 7.38 -37.56
CA GLU A 62 -33.40 7.65 -38.99
C GLU A 62 -34.73 7.22 -39.65
N TYR A 63 -35.35 6.12 -39.19
CA TYR A 63 -36.43 5.44 -39.91
C TYR A 63 -37.75 5.31 -39.13
N GLY A 64 -38.00 6.08 -38.07
CA GLY A 64 -39.27 5.98 -37.36
C GLY A 64 -39.59 7.03 -36.30
N PHE A 65 -38.72 8.01 -36.04
CA PHE A 65 -38.98 9.00 -35.00
C PHE A 65 -40.28 9.78 -35.30
N HIS A 66 -41.26 9.69 -34.39
CA HIS A 66 -42.64 10.18 -34.51
C HIS A 66 -43.52 9.59 -35.62
N GLY A 67 -43.02 8.69 -36.47
CA GLY A 67 -43.82 8.09 -37.56
C GLY A 67 -44.31 9.09 -38.62
N LEU A 68 -43.63 10.23 -38.78
CA LEU A 68 -44.09 11.32 -39.65
C LEU A 68 -43.82 11.06 -41.14
N ASN A 69 -42.85 10.20 -41.45
CA ASN A 69 -42.45 9.97 -42.82
C ASN A 69 -43.36 8.94 -43.51
N GLN A 70 -43.91 9.28 -44.68
CA GLN A 70 -44.82 8.41 -45.43
C GLN A 70 -44.13 7.60 -46.53
N THR A 71 -42.81 7.45 -46.45
CA THR A 71 -42.05 6.66 -47.42
C THR A 71 -41.90 5.21 -46.93
N PRO A 72 -41.84 4.23 -47.84
CA PRO A 72 -41.36 2.89 -47.50
C PRO A 72 -39.94 2.96 -46.91
N SER A 73 -39.64 2.12 -45.92
CA SER A 73 -38.32 2.07 -45.28
C SER A 73 -37.83 0.64 -45.12
N VAL A 74 -36.54 0.48 -44.82
CA VAL A 74 -35.96 -0.82 -44.47
C VAL A 74 -35.47 -0.75 -43.03
N TRP A 75 -36.04 -1.57 -42.16
CA TRP A 75 -35.65 -1.66 -40.76
C TRP A 75 -34.52 -2.67 -40.59
N ALA A 76 -33.43 -2.26 -39.94
CA ALA A 76 -32.21 -3.06 -39.71
C ALA A 76 -31.63 -3.72 -40.97
N GLY A 77 -31.75 -3.04 -42.11
CA GLY A 77 -31.24 -3.54 -43.40
C GLY A 77 -31.90 -4.83 -43.90
N GLN A 78 -32.92 -5.35 -43.21
CA GLN A 78 -33.49 -6.67 -43.47
C GLN A 78 -35.01 -6.65 -43.70
N THR A 79 -35.77 -5.84 -42.94
CA THR A 79 -37.24 -5.86 -43.01
C THR A 79 -37.76 -4.69 -43.84
N LYS A 80 -38.36 -4.97 -45.00
CA LYS A 80 -39.02 -3.96 -45.83
C LYS A 80 -40.36 -3.58 -45.22
N LEU A 81 -40.49 -2.32 -44.81
CA LEU A 81 -41.70 -1.77 -44.23
C LEU A 81 -42.48 -0.97 -45.27
N PRO A 82 -43.79 -1.24 -45.46
CA PRO A 82 -44.64 -0.37 -46.27
C PRO A 82 -44.77 1.00 -45.59
N ALA A 83 -45.12 2.04 -46.34
CA ALA A 83 -45.45 3.34 -45.75
C ALA A 83 -46.69 3.24 -44.81
N PRO A 84 -46.79 4.07 -43.75
CA PRO A 84 -45.81 5.05 -43.26
C PRO A 84 -44.66 4.38 -42.48
N VAL A 85 -43.59 5.09 -42.14
CA VAL A 85 -42.49 4.51 -41.32
C VAL A 85 -42.97 4.10 -39.91
N LEU A 86 -42.11 3.42 -39.11
CA LEU A 86 -42.49 2.99 -37.75
C LEU A 86 -42.86 4.18 -36.86
N LYS A 87 -43.72 3.96 -35.87
CA LYS A 87 -44.15 4.95 -34.89
C LYS A 87 -43.31 4.83 -33.62
N ILE A 88 -42.26 5.64 -33.54
CA ILE A 88 -41.29 5.59 -32.45
C ILE A 88 -41.36 6.87 -31.61
N SER A 89 -41.28 6.74 -30.29
CA SER A 89 -41.02 7.86 -29.37
C SER A 89 -39.84 7.54 -28.46
N ALA A 90 -39.26 8.57 -27.83
CA ALA A 90 -38.20 8.40 -26.83
C ALA A 90 -38.71 8.64 -25.41
N PHE A 91 -37.91 8.21 -24.42
CA PHE A 91 -38.11 8.56 -23.02
C PHE A 91 -37.28 9.79 -22.65
N TYR A 92 -35.96 9.65 -22.77
CA TYR A 92 -34.99 10.69 -22.50
C TYR A 92 -33.80 10.54 -23.44
N LEU A 93 -33.45 11.63 -24.13
CA LEU A 93 -32.33 11.70 -25.07
C LEU A 93 -31.39 12.83 -24.65
N THR A 94 -30.10 12.50 -24.48
CA THR A 94 -29.06 13.52 -24.34
C THR A 94 -28.63 14.04 -25.71
N THR A 95 -27.98 15.20 -25.75
CA THR A 95 -27.38 15.74 -26.99
C THR A 95 -26.37 14.80 -27.64
N TYR A 96 -25.81 13.85 -26.87
CA TYR A 96 -24.89 12.82 -27.38
C TYR A 96 -25.61 11.57 -27.91
N ASP A 97 -26.89 11.40 -27.57
CA ASP A 97 -27.69 10.23 -27.94
C ASP A 97 -28.37 10.40 -29.30
N VAL A 98 -28.35 11.62 -29.84
CA VAL A 98 -28.98 11.99 -31.12
C VAL A 98 -27.92 12.22 -32.20
N PRO A 99 -28.18 11.78 -33.44
CA PRO A 99 -27.35 12.12 -34.58
C PRO A 99 -27.19 13.63 -34.75
N GLN A 100 -26.00 14.05 -35.18
CA GLN A 100 -25.61 15.47 -35.24
C GLN A 100 -26.55 16.35 -36.08
N TYR A 101 -27.26 15.77 -37.06
CA TYR A 101 -28.21 16.48 -37.91
C TYR A 101 -29.56 16.78 -37.24
N LEU A 102 -29.88 16.14 -36.10
CA LEU A 102 -31.07 16.42 -35.30
C LEU A 102 -30.76 17.29 -34.08
N VAL A 103 -29.49 17.60 -33.83
CA VAL A 103 -29.10 18.46 -32.70
C VAL A 103 -29.68 19.86 -32.91
N GLY A 104 -30.57 20.29 -32.02
CA GLY A 104 -31.28 21.58 -32.12
C GLY A 104 -32.65 21.50 -32.80
N ASP A 105 -33.15 20.30 -33.13
CA ASP A 105 -34.54 20.12 -33.59
C ASP A 105 -35.51 20.32 -32.41
N ASP A 106 -36.48 21.23 -32.56
CA ASP A 106 -37.55 21.51 -31.58
C ASP A 106 -38.35 20.24 -31.22
N ARG A 107 -38.40 19.26 -32.12
CA ARG A 107 -39.06 17.96 -31.89
C ARG A 107 -38.41 17.14 -30.78
N LEU A 108 -37.15 17.40 -30.45
CA LEU A 108 -36.44 16.73 -29.36
C LEU A 108 -36.68 17.38 -27.99
N ALA A 109 -37.20 18.61 -27.94
CA ALA A 109 -37.45 19.33 -26.68
C ALA A 109 -38.25 18.53 -25.63
N PRO A 110 -39.29 17.74 -25.99
CA PRO A 110 -40.06 16.95 -25.01
C PRO A 110 -39.27 15.82 -24.32
N TYR A 111 -38.12 15.44 -24.88
CA TYR A 111 -37.28 14.31 -24.47
C TYR A 111 -35.97 14.74 -23.80
N GLN A 112 -35.80 16.03 -23.50
CA GLN A 112 -34.62 16.55 -22.79
C GLN A 112 -34.77 16.48 -21.26
N ASP A 113 -35.91 16.03 -20.76
CA ASP A 113 -36.18 15.93 -19.32
C ASP A 113 -35.60 14.62 -18.75
N PRO A 114 -34.55 14.68 -17.90
CA PRO A 114 -33.91 13.50 -17.35
C PRO A 114 -34.83 12.71 -16.41
N SER A 115 -35.85 13.34 -15.83
CA SER A 115 -36.79 12.69 -14.90
C SER A 115 -37.60 11.57 -15.56
N LYS A 116 -37.75 11.62 -16.90
CA LYS A 116 -38.46 10.61 -17.69
C LYS A 116 -37.61 9.40 -18.06
N THR A 117 -36.38 9.32 -17.54
CA THR A 117 -35.50 8.18 -17.81
C THR A 117 -36.12 6.89 -17.27
N MET A 118 -36.12 5.86 -18.10
CA MET A 118 -36.59 4.52 -17.76
C MET A 118 -35.44 3.53 -17.83
N TYR A 119 -35.48 2.55 -16.94
CA TYR A 119 -34.57 1.41 -16.89
C TYR A 119 -35.37 0.14 -17.11
N MET A 120 -34.79 -0.84 -17.77
CA MET A 120 -35.35 -2.18 -17.88
C MET A 120 -34.32 -3.20 -17.46
N LEU A 121 -34.77 -4.38 -17.05
CA LEU A 121 -33.87 -5.49 -16.76
C LEU A 121 -33.70 -6.34 -18.02
N SER A 122 -32.48 -6.65 -18.44
CA SER A 122 -32.24 -7.39 -19.69
C SER A 122 -32.97 -8.75 -19.73
N ASP A 123 -33.15 -9.38 -18.57
CA ASP A 123 -33.74 -10.72 -18.44
C ASP A 123 -35.25 -10.70 -18.13
N MET A 124 -35.83 -9.54 -17.79
CA MET A 124 -37.25 -9.41 -17.43
C MET A 124 -37.91 -8.25 -18.18
N ASN A 125 -39.10 -8.47 -18.72
CA ASN A 125 -39.89 -7.44 -19.41
C ASN A 125 -40.53 -6.42 -18.45
N ARG A 126 -39.82 -6.01 -17.39
CA ARG A 126 -40.22 -5.04 -16.38
C ARG A 126 -39.42 -3.76 -16.54
N THR A 127 -40.09 -2.63 -16.37
CA THR A 127 -39.49 -1.31 -16.45
C THR A 127 -39.61 -0.56 -15.14
N TYR A 128 -38.57 0.20 -14.82
CA TYR A 128 -38.44 1.00 -13.60
C TYR A 128 -38.17 2.44 -14.01
N ASP A 129 -38.89 3.39 -13.42
CA ASP A 129 -38.62 4.80 -13.60
C ASP A 129 -37.42 5.25 -12.77
N LEU A 130 -36.84 6.39 -13.13
CA LEU A 130 -35.72 6.98 -12.41
C LEU A 130 -36.08 7.27 -10.94
N GLY A 131 -37.31 7.67 -10.64
CA GLY A 131 -37.78 7.92 -9.29
C GLY A 131 -37.69 6.67 -8.42
N TYR A 132 -38.20 5.54 -8.92
CA TYR A 132 -38.10 4.25 -8.25
C TYR A 132 -36.65 3.83 -8.02
N VAL A 133 -35.80 3.89 -9.05
CA VAL A 133 -34.38 3.50 -8.93
C VAL A 133 -33.65 4.38 -7.90
N SER A 134 -33.97 5.68 -7.85
CA SER A 134 -33.37 6.62 -6.91
C SER A 134 -33.87 6.42 -5.48
N GLU A 135 -35.15 6.07 -5.29
CA GLU A 135 -35.75 5.89 -3.96
C GLU A 135 -35.35 4.55 -3.33
N TYR A 136 -35.32 3.48 -4.13
CA TYR A 136 -35.04 2.12 -3.68
C TYR A 136 -33.60 1.65 -3.94
N GLY A 137 -32.75 2.54 -4.47
CA GLY A 137 -31.32 2.31 -4.66
C GLY A 137 -30.55 2.30 -3.33
N ARG A 138 -29.76 1.26 -3.09
CA ARG A 138 -28.88 1.14 -1.90
C ARG A 138 -27.50 0.63 -2.30
N CYS A 139 -26.46 1.18 -1.65
CA CYS A 139 -25.12 0.60 -1.71
C CYS A 139 -25.04 -0.58 -0.75
N GLN A 140 -24.64 -1.76 -1.23
CA GLN A 140 -24.38 -2.92 -0.37
C GLN A 140 -22.96 -3.44 -0.58
N SER A 141 -22.36 -3.99 0.48
CA SER A 141 -21.08 -4.68 0.35
C SER A 141 -21.27 -5.96 -0.46
N SER A 142 -20.56 -6.03 -1.57
CA SER A 142 -20.40 -7.22 -2.39
C SER A 142 -19.61 -8.24 -1.56
N SER A 143 -20.27 -9.29 -1.08
CA SER A 143 -19.71 -10.28 -0.14
C SER A 143 -18.49 -11.01 -0.69
N ASP A 144 -18.33 -11.04 -2.01
CA ASP A 144 -17.43 -11.99 -2.68
C ASP A 144 -16.08 -11.37 -3.06
N VAL A 145 -15.90 -10.06 -2.89
CA VAL A 145 -14.68 -9.37 -3.32
C VAL A 145 -14.12 -8.49 -2.22
N TYR A 146 -13.07 -9.00 -1.57
CA TYR A 146 -12.23 -8.25 -0.65
C TYR A 146 -11.08 -7.62 -1.41
N ARG A 147 -10.85 -6.31 -1.19
CA ARG A 147 -9.61 -5.67 -1.62
C ARG A 147 -8.60 -5.70 -0.50
N TRP A 148 -7.39 -6.18 -0.79
CA TRP A 148 -6.26 -6.14 0.13
C TRP A 148 -5.76 -4.70 0.23
N GLY A 149 -6.34 -3.95 1.15
CA GLY A 149 -5.84 -2.63 1.53
C GLY A 149 -4.71 -2.79 2.55
N PHE A 150 -3.48 -2.49 2.14
CA PHE A 150 -2.39 -2.34 3.09
C PHE A 150 -2.49 -0.96 3.76
N SER A 151 -2.65 -0.92 5.09
CA SER A 151 -2.79 0.33 5.83
C SER A 151 -1.47 1.07 5.85
N TYR A 152 -1.38 2.14 5.05
CA TYR A 152 -0.21 3.01 4.97
C TYR A 152 0.14 3.64 6.33
N ILE A 153 -0.87 3.98 7.14
CA ILE A 153 -0.68 4.48 8.51
C ILE A 153 0.03 3.43 9.37
N GLN A 154 -0.39 2.17 9.29
CA GLN A 154 0.20 1.10 10.08
C GLN A 154 1.67 0.87 9.71
N LEU A 155 2.01 0.88 8.42
CA LEU A 155 3.40 0.78 7.98
C LEU A 155 4.24 1.92 8.52
N PHE A 156 3.72 3.14 8.47
CA PHE A 156 4.40 4.32 8.96
C PHE A 156 4.71 4.21 10.46
N ILE A 157 3.74 3.79 11.27
CA ILE A 157 3.92 3.58 12.71
C ILE A 157 4.97 2.50 12.98
N ILE A 158 4.87 1.34 12.31
CA ILE A 158 5.83 0.24 12.50
C ILE A 158 7.24 0.68 12.10
N THR A 159 7.38 1.46 11.03
CA THR A 159 8.67 1.97 10.56
C THR A 159 9.31 2.90 11.60
N ILE A 160 8.53 3.79 12.21
CA ILE A 160 9.01 4.67 13.30
C ILE A 160 9.46 3.84 14.51
N LEU A 161 8.66 2.86 14.93
CA LEU A 161 8.99 2.00 16.07
C LEU A 161 10.28 1.20 15.82
N LEU A 162 10.45 0.64 14.62
CA LEU A 162 11.67 -0.07 14.23
C LEU A 162 12.88 0.88 14.18
N PHE A 163 12.72 2.11 13.70
CA PHE A 163 13.79 3.09 13.70
C PHE A 163 14.24 3.44 15.12
N LEU A 164 13.31 3.74 16.03
CA LEU A 164 13.61 3.99 17.44
C LEU A 164 14.28 2.79 18.11
N TRP A 165 13.84 1.59 17.79
CA TRP A 165 14.45 0.35 18.28
C TRP A 165 15.90 0.19 17.81
N THR A 166 16.17 0.40 16.52
CA THR A 166 17.55 0.32 15.98
C THR A 166 18.47 1.37 16.59
N LEU A 167 17.96 2.59 16.82
CA LEU A 167 18.67 3.63 17.55
C LEU A 167 18.99 3.21 18.99
N GLY A 168 18.01 2.60 19.68
CA GLY A 168 18.18 2.06 21.03
C GLY A 168 19.30 1.03 21.12
N ILE A 169 19.29 0.02 20.24
CA ILE A 169 20.34 -1.01 20.18
C ILE A 169 21.70 -0.37 19.89
N TRP A 170 21.75 0.59 18.97
CA TRP A 170 22.99 1.28 18.63
C TRP A 170 23.55 2.09 19.80
N MET A 171 22.70 2.81 20.55
CA MET A 171 23.13 3.54 21.74
C MET A 171 23.68 2.61 22.82
N VAL A 172 23.05 1.45 23.04
CA VAL A 172 23.55 0.43 23.98
C VAL A 172 24.89 -0.12 23.50
N TRP A 173 25.02 -0.45 22.21
CA TRP A 173 26.28 -0.89 21.61
C TRP A 173 27.39 0.15 21.78
N LEU A 174 27.08 1.42 21.53
CA LEU A 174 28.04 2.53 21.67
C LEU A 174 28.47 2.69 23.12
N LYS A 175 27.53 2.67 24.07
CA LYS A 175 27.82 2.75 25.51
C LYS A 175 28.67 1.57 25.98
N ALA A 176 28.36 0.36 25.54
CA ALA A 176 29.15 -0.83 25.86
C ALA A 176 30.59 -0.67 25.33
N HIS A 177 30.76 -0.15 24.12
CA HIS A 177 32.09 0.06 23.55
C HIS A 177 32.84 1.26 24.12
N ILE A 178 32.16 2.28 24.66
CA ILE A 178 32.81 3.38 25.39
C ILE A 178 33.28 2.93 26.78
N ASN A 179 32.47 2.11 27.45
CA ASN A 179 32.76 1.63 28.80
C ASN A 179 33.74 0.45 28.82
N LEU A 180 33.98 -0.19 27.67
CA LEU A 180 35.17 -1.01 27.52
C LEU A 180 36.37 -0.07 27.61
N PRO A 181 37.39 -0.37 28.45
CA PRO A 181 38.58 0.45 28.59
C PRO A 181 39.37 0.44 27.27
N LEU A 182 38.94 1.31 26.35
CA LEU A 182 39.47 1.45 25.01
C LEU A 182 40.34 2.69 24.98
N GLY A 183 41.64 2.48 25.12
CA GLY A 183 42.61 3.30 24.39
C GLY A 183 43.59 4.14 25.20
N GLU A 184 43.43 4.28 26.51
CA GLU A 184 44.42 4.94 27.38
C GLU A 184 45.05 3.97 28.40
N TYR A 185 45.02 2.68 28.07
CA TYR A 185 45.76 1.64 28.78
C TYR A 185 46.30 0.60 27.79
N LYS A 186 46.75 1.08 26.63
CA LYS A 186 47.51 0.26 25.65
C LYS A 186 48.82 -0.27 26.24
N ASP A 187 49.29 0.39 27.29
CA ASP A 187 50.25 -0.05 28.30
C ASP A 187 50.12 -1.49 28.82
N SER A 188 48.88 -1.85 29.18
CA SER A 188 48.78 -2.47 30.51
C SER A 188 47.46 -3.16 30.84
N GLY A 189 46.49 -3.14 29.93
CA GLY A 189 45.27 -3.96 30.00
C GLY A 189 45.08 -4.91 28.82
N GLU A 190 45.92 -4.81 27.79
CA GLU A 190 45.99 -5.84 26.76
C GLU A 190 46.72 -7.05 27.34
N VAL A 191 46.14 -8.25 27.21
CA VAL A 191 46.88 -9.51 27.40
C VAL A 191 48.16 -9.35 26.58
N PRO A 192 49.36 -9.38 27.20
CA PRO A 192 50.58 -9.16 26.46
C PRO A 192 50.62 -10.17 25.31
N THR A 193 50.74 -9.68 24.08
CA THR A 193 50.81 -10.52 22.87
C THR A 193 52.21 -10.43 22.27
N GLY A 194 52.67 -11.51 21.64
CA GLY A 194 54.02 -11.59 21.05
C GLY A 194 55.13 -11.70 22.09
N TRP A 195 56.25 -10.99 21.89
CA TRP A 195 57.45 -11.13 22.71
C TRP A 195 57.28 -10.76 24.19
N LYS A 196 56.42 -9.79 24.50
CA LYS A 196 56.10 -9.43 25.91
C LYS A 196 55.46 -10.60 26.65
N SER A 197 54.62 -11.40 25.98
CA SER A 197 53.95 -12.56 26.59
C SER A 197 54.95 -13.68 26.91
N LEU A 198 55.90 -13.91 26.00
CA LEU A 198 56.99 -14.85 26.19
C LEU A 198 57.89 -14.46 27.37
N LEU A 199 58.20 -13.17 27.52
CA LEU A 199 58.98 -12.67 28.67
C LEU A 199 58.21 -12.82 30.00
N HIS A 200 56.91 -12.52 30.01
CA HIS A 200 56.08 -12.74 31.20
C HIS A 200 55.92 -14.23 31.54
N LEU A 201 55.81 -15.10 30.55
CA LEU A 201 55.78 -16.54 30.77
C LEU A 201 57.13 -17.05 31.30
N ALA A 202 58.24 -16.63 30.71
CA ALA A 202 59.58 -17.02 31.15
C ALA A 202 59.85 -16.57 32.59
N SER A 203 59.49 -15.33 32.94
CA SER A 203 59.61 -14.83 34.32
C SER A 203 58.67 -15.52 35.31
N ALA A 204 57.49 -15.98 34.88
CA ALA A 204 56.62 -16.80 35.72
C ALA A 204 57.23 -18.20 35.96
N MET A 205 57.70 -18.86 34.90
CA MET A 205 58.36 -20.17 34.99
C MET A 205 59.62 -20.12 35.87
N GLN A 206 60.41 -19.04 35.78
CA GLN A 206 61.59 -18.86 36.62
C GLN A 206 61.23 -18.70 38.10
N ARG A 207 60.14 -17.99 38.42
CA ARG A 207 59.64 -17.86 39.80
C ARG A 207 59.17 -19.20 40.35
N ASP A 208 58.45 -19.97 39.54
CA ASP A 208 57.94 -21.29 39.95
C ASP A 208 59.09 -22.30 40.20
N LEU A 209 60.14 -22.25 39.37
CA LEU A 209 61.34 -23.07 39.56
C LEU A 209 62.15 -22.66 40.80
N ALA A 210 62.30 -21.35 41.03
CA ALA A 210 62.96 -20.83 42.22
C ALA A 210 62.20 -21.21 43.50
N ALA A 211 60.86 -21.21 43.47
CA ALA A 211 60.04 -21.65 44.61
C ALA A 211 60.18 -23.16 44.91
N ALA A 212 60.54 -23.96 43.91
CA ALA A 212 60.81 -25.39 44.06
C ALA A 212 62.29 -25.71 44.39
N ASP A 213 63.14 -24.68 44.53
CA ASP A 213 64.60 -24.80 44.76
C ASP A 213 65.34 -25.58 43.64
N ILE A 214 64.90 -25.39 42.39
CA ILE A 214 65.41 -26.10 41.22
C ILE A 214 66.25 -25.13 40.37
N ASP A 215 67.55 -25.39 40.21
CA ASP A 215 68.44 -24.59 39.33
C ASP A 215 68.43 -25.12 37.89
N PRO A 216 67.78 -24.42 36.94
CA PRO A 216 67.67 -24.88 35.56
C PRO A 216 69.00 -24.89 34.79
N THR A 217 70.04 -24.18 35.27
CA THR A 217 71.33 -24.09 34.55
C THR A 217 72.25 -25.29 34.80
N ALA A 218 71.99 -26.04 35.86
CA ALA A 218 72.80 -27.18 36.26
C ALA A 218 72.33 -28.53 35.69
N MET A 219 71.21 -28.57 34.96
CA MET A 219 70.55 -29.81 34.54
C MET A 219 70.33 -29.92 33.03
N SER A 220 70.21 -31.15 32.54
CA SER A 220 69.87 -31.41 31.13
C SER A 220 68.38 -31.20 30.86
N ASP A 221 68.03 -30.86 29.61
CA ASP A 221 66.62 -30.62 29.18
C ASP A 221 65.68 -31.78 29.52
N GLY A 222 66.16 -33.02 29.46
CA GLY A 222 65.36 -34.20 29.80
C GLY A 222 65.01 -34.29 31.28
N GLN A 223 65.97 -33.96 32.15
CA GLN A 223 65.78 -33.92 33.60
C GLN A 223 64.91 -32.73 34.01
N LEU A 224 65.16 -31.56 33.40
CA LEU A 224 64.35 -30.36 33.61
C LEU A 224 62.88 -30.61 33.27
N ARG A 225 62.61 -31.26 32.14
CA ARG A 225 61.24 -31.59 31.72
C ARG A 225 60.54 -32.57 32.67
N ALA A 226 61.27 -33.54 33.22
CA ALA A 226 60.73 -34.49 34.19
C ALA A 226 60.36 -33.78 35.50
N GLU A 227 61.22 -32.90 36.00
CA GLU A 227 60.95 -32.14 37.22
C GLU A 227 59.87 -31.07 37.05
N LEU A 228 59.83 -30.40 35.89
CA LEU A 228 58.74 -29.48 35.56
C LEU A 228 57.39 -30.19 35.67
N ARG A 229 57.30 -31.41 35.15
CA ARG A 229 56.05 -32.19 35.13
C ARG A 229 55.67 -32.72 36.52
N ARG A 230 56.67 -32.94 37.39
CA ARG A 230 56.49 -33.47 38.73
C ARG A 230 56.11 -32.38 39.74
N HIS A 231 56.75 -31.22 39.66
CA HIS A 231 56.60 -30.13 40.63
C HIS A 231 55.70 -28.99 40.14
N VAL A 232 55.68 -28.69 38.83
CA VAL A 232 54.90 -27.58 38.27
C VAL A 232 53.68 -28.12 37.53
N LYS A 233 52.54 -28.23 38.22
CA LYS A 233 51.26 -28.76 37.69
C LYS A 233 50.52 -27.79 36.74
N GLY A 234 51.26 -27.14 35.83
CA GLY A 234 50.73 -26.13 34.91
C GLY A 234 50.34 -24.85 35.65
N GLY A 235 51.26 -23.89 35.74
CA GLY A 235 51.02 -22.61 36.38
C GLY A 235 49.96 -21.77 35.63
N THR A 236 49.20 -20.98 36.39
CA THR A 236 48.35 -19.91 35.85
C THR A 236 49.12 -18.60 35.88
N VAL A 237 49.32 -17.97 34.72
CA VAL A 237 49.88 -16.62 34.63
C VAL A 237 48.77 -15.62 34.95
N SER A 238 48.71 -15.16 36.20
CA SER A 238 47.83 -14.05 36.59
C SER A 238 48.52 -12.73 36.29
N PHE A 239 47.85 -11.86 35.53
CA PHE A 239 48.29 -10.48 35.33
C PHE A 239 47.62 -9.60 36.38
N GLU A 240 48.38 -8.72 37.01
CA GLU A 240 47.83 -7.63 37.80
C GLU A 240 47.21 -6.64 36.81
N SER A 241 45.93 -6.84 36.52
CA SER A 241 45.10 -5.79 35.95
C SER A 241 45.00 -4.70 37.02
N PRO A 242 45.36 -3.45 36.74
CA PRO A 242 45.02 -2.33 37.61
C PRO A 242 43.56 -2.01 37.39
N THR A 243 42.75 -2.96 37.79
CA THR A 243 41.34 -2.76 38.04
C THR A 243 41.26 -2.21 39.45
N ALA A 244 40.93 -0.92 39.53
CA ALA A 244 40.27 -0.29 40.67
C ALA A 244 41.10 0.24 41.85
N THR A 245 42.17 1.02 41.60
CA THR A 245 42.67 1.96 42.64
C THR A 245 42.45 3.44 42.35
N THR A 246 41.91 3.83 41.19
CA THR A 246 41.39 5.19 41.00
C THR A 246 40.44 5.22 39.81
N ALA A 247 39.18 4.85 40.03
CA ALA A 247 38.12 5.06 39.06
C ALA A 247 37.71 6.55 39.02
N THR A 248 38.66 7.43 38.71
CA THR A 248 38.31 8.70 38.06
C THR A 248 37.82 8.31 36.67
N LYS A 249 36.52 8.50 36.42
CA LYS A 249 35.95 8.43 35.06
C LYS A 249 36.94 9.10 34.12
N PRO A 250 37.52 8.40 33.13
CA PRO A 250 38.21 9.11 32.09
C PRO A 250 37.08 9.77 31.29
N ASP A 251 36.85 11.06 31.53
CA ASP A 251 35.99 11.91 30.73
C ASP A 251 36.66 12.10 29.36
N ILE A 252 36.78 11.02 28.61
CA ILE A 252 37.20 11.07 27.23
C ILE A 252 35.99 11.65 26.48
N PRO A 253 36.10 12.86 25.91
CA PRO A 253 34.98 13.44 25.19
C PRO A 253 34.61 12.51 24.04
N LEU A 254 33.31 12.24 23.86
CA LEU A 254 32.74 11.32 22.86
C LEU A 254 33.39 11.53 21.47
N GLY A 255 33.73 12.76 21.12
CA GLY A 255 34.40 13.13 19.87
C GLY A 255 35.82 12.56 19.72
N ARG A 256 36.63 12.48 20.78
CA ARG A 256 37.97 11.86 20.71
C ARG A 256 37.88 10.34 20.58
N PHE A 257 36.95 9.71 21.30
CA PHE A 257 36.67 8.27 21.18
C PHE A 257 36.19 7.91 19.77
N LEU A 258 35.21 8.64 19.24
CA LEU A 258 34.71 8.46 17.87
C LEU A 258 35.84 8.66 16.84
N ARG A 259 36.74 9.63 17.03
CA ARG A 259 37.89 9.87 16.15
C ARG A 259 38.93 8.75 16.17
N GLN A 260 39.14 8.10 17.32
CA GLN A 260 40.06 6.97 17.46
C GLN A 260 39.45 5.68 16.88
N LYS A 261 38.19 5.39 17.20
CA LYS A 261 37.46 4.21 16.67
C LYS A 261 37.13 4.33 15.19
N THR A 262 36.84 5.53 14.68
CA THR A 262 36.72 5.74 13.24
C THR A 262 38.00 5.35 12.55
N LYS A 263 39.20 5.57 13.11
CA LYS A 263 40.46 5.18 12.45
C LYS A 263 40.62 3.67 12.25
N GLU A 264 40.14 2.86 13.20
CA GLU A 264 40.25 1.39 13.18
C GLU A 264 39.08 0.68 12.49
N ARG A 265 37.88 1.27 12.53
CA ARG A 265 36.65 0.68 11.97
C ARG A 265 35.91 1.65 11.05
N LYS A 266 36.66 2.37 10.20
CA LYS A 266 36.17 3.41 9.24
C LYS A 266 34.90 2.98 8.51
N TRP A 267 34.91 1.77 7.97
CA TRP A 267 33.82 1.27 7.13
C TRP A 267 32.52 1.02 7.90
N TRP A 268 32.57 0.50 9.13
CA TRP A 268 31.36 0.23 9.91
C TRP A 268 30.65 1.50 10.38
N VAL A 269 31.42 2.52 10.77
CA VAL A 269 30.85 3.81 11.17
C VAL A 269 30.28 4.55 9.95
N VAL A 270 30.99 4.54 8.82
CA VAL A 270 30.51 5.15 7.56
C VAL A 270 29.23 4.46 7.07
N LEU A 271 29.18 3.12 7.08
CA LEU A 271 27.98 2.36 6.71
C LEU A 271 26.79 2.69 7.61
N PHE A 272 27.01 2.84 8.92
CA PHE A 272 25.94 3.22 9.84
C PHE A 272 25.43 4.64 9.60
N VAL A 273 26.33 5.60 9.39
CA VAL A 273 25.95 6.99 9.08
C VAL A 273 25.19 7.08 7.75
N LEU A 274 25.64 6.34 6.73
CA LEU A 274 24.93 6.25 5.45
C LEU A 274 23.54 5.62 5.62
N TYR A 275 23.43 4.52 6.37
CA TYR A 275 22.15 3.89 6.67
C TYR A 275 21.20 4.85 7.40
N PHE A 276 21.71 5.57 8.40
CA PHE A 276 20.95 6.55 9.17
C PHE A 276 20.45 7.72 8.31
N LEU A 277 21.32 8.27 7.47
CA LEU A 277 20.95 9.33 6.52
C LEU A 277 19.90 8.84 5.52
N ALA A 278 20.05 7.61 5.00
CA ALA A 278 19.08 7.03 4.08
C ALA A 278 17.71 6.79 4.74
N THR A 279 17.69 6.32 5.99
CA THR A 279 16.42 6.13 6.74
C THR A 279 15.77 7.47 7.08
N CYS A 280 16.53 8.49 7.48
CA CYS A 280 16.00 9.83 7.69
C CYS A 280 15.44 10.44 6.39
N LEU A 281 16.13 10.27 5.26
CA LEU A 281 15.64 10.71 3.95
C LEU A 281 14.34 9.99 3.57
N ALA A 282 14.26 8.68 3.78
CA ALA A 282 13.05 7.90 3.52
C ALA A 282 11.87 8.37 4.38
N LEU A 283 12.09 8.65 5.67
CA LEU A 283 11.06 9.20 6.56
C LEU A 283 10.60 10.60 6.11
N LEU A 284 11.53 11.44 5.64
CA LEU A 284 11.22 12.76 5.11
C LEU A 284 10.36 12.67 3.83
N ILE A 285 10.72 11.78 2.90
CA ILE A 285 9.93 11.54 1.67
C ILE A 285 8.52 11.05 2.03
N LEU A 286 8.40 10.12 3.00
CA LEU A 286 7.11 9.63 3.47
C LEU A 286 6.27 10.75 4.10
N ALA A 287 6.89 11.64 4.88
CA ALA A 287 6.23 12.79 5.51
C ALA A 287 5.78 13.84 4.48
N ILE A 288 6.60 14.13 3.47
CA ILE A 288 6.23 15.04 2.37
C ILE A 288 5.08 14.44 1.56
N SER A 289 5.14 13.14 1.25
CA SER A 289 4.03 12.43 0.60
C SER A 289 2.75 12.59 1.41
N TRP A 290 2.80 12.39 2.73
CA TRP A 290 1.67 12.66 3.64
C TRP A 290 1.13 14.09 3.50
N LEU A 291 1.99 15.11 3.60
CA LEU A 291 1.57 16.50 3.50
C LEU A 291 0.96 16.85 2.13
N CYS A 292 1.53 16.33 1.04
CA CYS A 292 0.99 16.50 -0.31
C CYS A 292 -0.38 15.83 -0.46
N TRP A 293 -0.53 14.60 0.00
CA TRP A 293 -1.81 13.89 -0.06
C TRP A 293 -2.88 14.58 0.79
N PHE A 294 -2.57 14.99 2.03
CA PHE A 294 -3.52 15.73 2.85
C PHE A 294 -3.85 17.11 2.27
N GLY A 295 -2.89 17.81 1.68
CA GLY A 295 -3.12 19.07 0.97
C GLY A 295 -4.06 18.89 -0.24
N VAL A 296 -3.85 17.84 -1.04
CA VAL A 296 -4.71 17.49 -2.17
C VAL A 296 -6.10 17.07 -1.70
N TYR A 297 -6.20 16.23 -0.66
CA TYR A 297 -7.49 15.86 -0.08
C TYR A 297 -8.23 17.06 0.48
N ALA A 298 -7.58 17.94 1.24
CA ALA A 298 -8.20 19.16 1.76
C ALA A 298 -8.68 20.09 0.64
N PHE A 299 -7.86 20.29 -0.40
CA PHE A 299 -8.21 21.09 -1.57
C PHE A 299 -9.40 20.49 -2.35
N LEU A 300 -9.38 19.18 -2.59
CA LEU A 300 -10.46 18.47 -3.25
C LEU A 300 -11.73 18.47 -2.40
N PHE A 301 -11.66 18.29 -1.09
CA PHE A 301 -12.83 18.25 -0.19
C PHE A 301 -13.49 19.62 -0.07
N VAL A 302 -12.69 20.69 0.02
CA VAL A 302 -13.20 22.07 0.04
C VAL A 302 -13.79 22.46 -1.33
N GLY A 303 -13.21 21.99 -2.44
CA GLY A 303 -13.76 22.21 -3.78
C GLY A 303 -15.02 21.40 -4.08
N ARG A 304 -15.13 20.18 -3.55
CA ARG A 304 -16.23 19.25 -3.83
C ARG A 304 -17.48 19.48 -2.99
N MET A 305 -17.41 20.11 -1.81
CA MET A 305 -18.60 20.38 -0.99
C MET A 305 -19.66 21.28 -1.68
N LYS A 306 -19.32 21.99 -2.77
CA LYS A 306 -20.30 22.76 -3.55
C LYS A 306 -21.08 21.96 -4.60
N TRP A 307 -20.67 20.75 -4.96
CA TRP A 307 -21.26 19.98 -6.08
C TRP A 307 -21.79 18.59 -5.71
N LEU A 308 -21.62 18.15 -4.46
CA LEU A 308 -21.74 16.72 -4.11
C LEU A 308 -23.09 16.26 -3.56
N TRP A 309 -24.13 17.08 -3.59
CA TRP A 309 -25.46 16.64 -3.19
C TRP A 309 -26.22 15.83 -4.27
N VAL A 310 -25.68 15.66 -5.47
CA VAL A 310 -26.47 15.10 -6.60
C VAL A 310 -25.94 13.79 -7.19
N TYR A 311 -24.65 13.44 -7.12
CA TYR A 311 -24.16 12.17 -7.69
C TYR A 311 -22.93 11.64 -6.96
N LEU A 312 -23.14 10.73 -6.02
CA LEU A 312 -22.10 9.80 -5.55
C LEU A 312 -22.44 8.40 -6.06
N PRO A 313 -21.77 7.90 -7.11
CA PRO A 313 -21.73 6.47 -7.32
C PRO A 313 -21.04 5.84 -6.10
N CYS A 314 -21.61 4.76 -5.58
CA CYS A 314 -21.02 4.00 -4.46
C CYS A 314 -19.55 3.70 -4.78
N SER A 315 -18.62 4.38 -4.13
CA SER A 315 -17.17 4.22 -4.31
C SER A 315 -16.46 4.25 -2.96
#